data_AF-A0A7K2D4Z6-F1
#
_entry.id   AF-A0A7K2D4Z6-F1
#
_cell.length_a   1.000
_cell.length_b   1.000
_cell.length_c   1.000
_cell.angle_alpha   90.00
_cell.angle_beta   90.00
_cell.angle_gamma   90.00
#
_symmetry.space_group_name_H-M   'P 1'
#
loop_
_entity.id
_entity.type
_entity.pdbx_description
1 polymer ?
#
loop_
_entity_poly.entity_id
_entity_poly.type
_entity_poly.pdbx_seq_one_letter_code
_entity_poly.pdbx_strand_id
1 'polypeptide(L)'
;APDKAGAFAEIYRVLKPGALFWGQEMCMTDRFDPGDERHRAMKQDLMHGIALKEIATFGEVNRMLESVGFELIEGMDRGAEEHGSTTPWYQPLETWNRTLGNSLIGVPLGRKTAGGGSRLAEVLRILPKGSADVVKMLDQTASAYAAGGRSGIFTPLYCFLARKPL
;
A
#
# COMPACT_ATOMS: atom_id res chain seq x y z
N ALA A 1 -5.47 6.54 8.11
CA ALA A 1 -6.80 6.97 8.58
C ALA A 1 -7.54 7.68 7.44
N PRO A 2 -8.89 7.69 7.42
CA PRO A 2 -9.69 8.45 6.44
C PRO A 2 -9.42 9.96 6.47
N ASP A 3 -9.12 10.49 7.65
CA ASP A 3 -8.56 11.83 7.87
C ASP A 3 -7.18 11.68 8.53
N LYS A 4 -6.11 11.85 7.74
CA LYS A 4 -4.74 11.76 8.23
C LYS A 4 -4.37 12.96 9.10
N ALA A 5 -4.78 14.17 8.71
CA ALA A 5 -4.48 15.38 9.48
C ALA A 5 -5.12 15.32 10.87
N GLY A 6 -6.39 14.89 10.96
CA GLY A 6 -7.05 14.65 12.25
C GLY A 6 -6.33 13.61 13.12
N ALA A 7 -5.85 12.52 12.52
CA ALA A 7 -5.05 11.53 13.24
C ALA A 7 -3.72 12.12 13.77
N PHE A 8 -3.02 12.91 12.96
CA PHE A 8 -1.81 13.60 13.40
C PHE A 8 -2.09 14.65 14.48
N ALA A 9 -3.22 15.35 14.42
CA ALA A 9 -3.63 16.31 15.44
C ALA A 9 -3.84 15.64 16.81
N GLU A 10 -4.45 14.46 16.86
CA GLU A 10 -4.62 13.71 18.11
C GLU A 10 -3.27 13.22 18.67
N ILE A 11 -2.35 12.78 17.81
CA ILE A 11 -0.98 12.42 18.21
C ILE A 11 -0.27 13.66 18.78
N TYR A 12 -0.35 14.79 18.07
CA TYR A 12 0.22 16.06 18.52
C TYR A 12 -0.33 16.48 19.89
N ARG A 13 -1.64 16.34 20.11
CA ARG A 13 -2.32 16.69 21.37
C ARG A 13 -1.76 15.91 22.56
N VAL A 14 -1.48 14.61 22.40
CA VAL A 14 -1.05 13.75 23.50
C VAL A 14 0.46 13.73 23.73
N LEU A 15 1.27 14.12 22.74
CA LEU A 15 2.71 14.19 22.90
C LEU A 15 3.14 15.33 23.83
N LYS A 16 4.22 15.11 24.58
CA LYS A 16 4.85 16.16 25.39
C LYS A 16 5.62 17.13 24.49
N PRO A 17 5.77 18.41 24.88
CA PRO A 17 6.66 19.33 24.18
C PRO A 17 8.07 18.75 24.03
N GLY A 18 8.70 18.95 22.87
CA GLY A 18 10.00 18.39 22.50
C GLY A 18 10.00 16.91 22.10
N ALA A 19 8.87 16.19 22.18
CA ALA A 19 8.82 14.78 21.82
C ALA A 19 8.96 14.54 20.30
N LEU A 20 9.58 13.41 19.96
CA LEU A 20 9.70 12.93 18.59
C LEU A 20 8.54 11.99 18.23
N PHE A 21 8.08 12.13 17.00
CA PHE A 21 7.10 11.27 16.36
C PHE A 21 7.71 10.69 15.08
N TRP A 22 7.92 9.39 15.07
CA TRP A 22 8.33 8.66 13.87
C TRP A 22 7.13 7.91 13.30
N GLY A 23 6.96 7.96 11.98
CA GLY A 23 5.87 7.29 11.28
C GLY A 23 6.32 6.69 9.96
N GLN A 24 5.59 5.65 9.53
CA GLN A 24 5.70 5.05 8.21
C GLN A 24 4.34 5.14 7.52
N GLU A 25 4.34 5.59 6.27
CA GLU A 25 3.16 5.80 5.46
C GLU A 25 3.28 5.14 4.09
N MET A 26 2.12 4.70 3.59
CA MET A 26 1.95 4.30 2.20
C MET A 26 1.64 5.54 1.38
N CYS A 27 2.51 5.84 0.42
CA CYS A 27 2.46 7.10 -0.30
C CYS A 27 2.68 6.91 -1.79
N MET A 28 2.13 7.85 -2.56
CA MET A 28 2.54 8.07 -3.93
C MET A 28 3.88 8.81 -3.93
N THR A 29 4.80 8.40 -4.80
CA THR A 29 6.13 9.02 -4.92
C THR A 29 6.07 10.23 -5.85
N ASP A 30 7.18 10.95 -5.97
CA ASP A 30 7.31 12.07 -6.92
C ASP A 30 7.22 11.65 -8.41
N ARG A 31 7.26 10.34 -8.70
CA ARG A 31 7.03 9.82 -10.07
C ARG A 31 5.56 9.69 -10.42
N PHE A 32 4.66 9.77 -9.42
CA PHE A 32 3.23 9.75 -9.67
C PHE A 32 2.80 11.03 -10.39
N ASP A 33 2.25 10.85 -11.59
CA ASP A 33 1.63 11.92 -12.37
C ASP A 33 0.10 11.80 -12.30
N PRO A 34 -0.61 12.74 -11.66
CA PRO A 34 -2.07 12.74 -11.63
C PRO A 34 -2.70 12.99 -13.01
N GLY A 35 -1.96 13.49 -13.99
CA GLY A 35 -2.37 13.68 -15.39
C GLY A 35 -2.36 12.38 -16.22
N ASP A 36 -1.57 11.38 -15.83
CA ASP A 36 -1.48 10.09 -16.52
C ASP A 36 -2.63 9.15 -16.11
N GLU A 37 -3.43 8.71 -17.09
CA GLU A 37 -4.54 7.77 -16.89
C GLU A 37 -4.10 6.44 -16.27
N ARG A 38 -2.93 5.92 -16.63
CA ARG A 38 -2.38 4.66 -16.11
C ARG A 38 -1.99 4.80 -14.65
N HIS A 39 -1.39 5.94 -14.29
CA HIS A 39 -1.04 6.23 -12.89
C HIS A 39 -2.31 6.34 -12.03
N ARG A 40 -3.34 7.04 -12.51
CA ARG A 40 -4.63 7.13 -11.81
C ARG A 40 -5.29 5.76 -11.64
N ALA A 41 -5.30 4.93 -12.69
CA ALA A 41 -5.86 3.58 -12.63
C ALA A 41 -5.12 2.70 -11.60
N MET A 42 -3.78 2.70 -11.61
CA MET A 42 -2.99 1.97 -10.61
C MET A 42 -3.25 2.46 -9.20
N LYS A 43 -3.32 3.78 -8.98
CA LYS A 43 -3.67 4.36 -7.68
C LYS A 43 -5.06 3.91 -7.21
N GLN A 44 -6.04 3.86 -8.10
CA GLN A 44 -7.39 3.39 -7.79
C GLN A 44 -7.42 1.91 -7.43
N ASP A 45 -6.69 1.06 -8.16
CA ASP A 45 -6.56 -0.37 -7.86
C ASP A 45 -5.89 -0.59 -6.50
N LEU A 46 -4.83 0.16 -6.21
CA LEU A 46 -4.19 0.17 -4.89
C LEU A 46 -5.21 0.55 -3.81
N MET A 47 -5.86 1.71 -3.93
CA MET A 47 -6.87 2.22 -2.98
C MET A 47 -7.98 1.20 -2.69
N HIS A 48 -8.51 0.57 -3.73
CA HIS A 48 -9.52 -0.47 -3.59
C HIS A 48 -8.96 -1.68 -2.82
N GLY A 49 -7.78 -2.14 -3.21
CA GLY A 49 -7.16 -3.34 -2.66
C GLY A 49 -6.77 -3.26 -1.19
N ILE A 50 -6.41 -2.07 -0.69
CA ILE A 50 -6.04 -1.83 0.72
C ILE A 50 -7.08 -1.04 1.50
N ALA A 51 -8.27 -0.88 0.93
CA ALA A 51 -9.39 -0.17 1.54
C ALA A 51 -9.03 1.25 2.01
N LEU A 52 -8.26 1.99 1.21
CA LEU A 52 -7.95 3.40 1.47
C LEU A 52 -8.82 4.32 0.62
N LYS A 53 -9.35 5.37 1.27
CA LYS A 53 -10.11 6.42 0.60
C LYS A 53 -9.21 7.28 -0.31
N GLU A 54 -7.95 7.44 0.06
CA GLU A 54 -6.97 8.25 -0.66
C GLU A 54 -5.55 7.81 -0.25
N ILE A 55 -4.60 7.88 -1.19
CA ILE A 55 -3.16 7.69 -0.96
C ILE A 55 -2.48 9.03 -1.22
N ALA A 56 -1.94 9.62 -0.16
CA ALA A 56 -1.25 10.90 -0.20
C ALA A 56 0.14 10.77 -0.84
N THR A 57 0.64 11.85 -1.42
CA THR A 57 2.05 12.02 -1.80
C THR A 57 2.91 12.32 -0.57
N PHE A 58 4.23 12.19 -0.68
CA PHE A 58 5.17 12.58 0.37
C PHE A 58 4.94 14.03 0.84
N GLY A 59 4.84 14.96 -0.12
CA GLY A 59 4.61 16.36 0.17
C GLY A 59 3.27 16.63 0.85
N GLU A 60 2.23 15.87 0.54
CA GLU A 60 0.93 15.98 1.23
C GLU A 60 1.02 15.51 2.69
N VAL A 61 1.69 14.39 2.95
CA VAL A 61 1.92 13.91 4.33
C VAL A 61 2.71 14.94 5.14
N ASN A 62 3.77 15.50 4.57
CA ASN A 62 4.58 16.53 5.21
C ASN A 62 3.76 17.76 5.56
N ARG A 63 2.99 18.29 4.60
CA ARG A 63 2.10 19.43 4.84
C ARG A 63 1.05 19.13 5.91
N MET A 64 0.53 17.91 5.98
CA MET A 64 -0.43 17.52 7.03
C MET A 64 0.23 17.55 8.41
N LEU A 65 1.45 17.02 8.57
CA LEU A 65 2.22 17.09 9.82
C LEU A 65 2.49 18.54 10.24
N GLU A 66 2.96 19.36 9.31
CA GLU A 66 3.24 20.78 9.55
C GLU A 66 1.97 21.55 9.93
N SER A 67 0.84 21.26 9.26
CA SER A 67 -0.44 21.94 9.52
C SER A 67 -0.99 21.71 10.93
N VAL A 68 -0.60 20.62 11.59
CA VAL A 68 -1.01 20.32 12.98
C VAL A 68 0.00 20.83 14.01
N GLY A 69 1.11 21.43 13.56
CA GLY A 69 2.13 22.06 14.40
C GLY A 69 3.37 21.21 14.66
N PHE A 70 3.54 20.07 13.99
CA PHE A 70 4.81 19.34 14.03
C PHE A 70 5.88 20.06 13.19
N GLU A 71 7.12 19.99 13.66
CA GLU A 71 8.30 20.32 12.87
C GLU A 71 8.82 19.05 12.19
N LEU A 72 8.79 18.99 10.86
CA LEU A 72 9.38 17.89 10.12
C LEU A 72 10.91 17.95 10.21
N ILE A 73 11.53 16.90 10.74
CA ILE A 73 12.99 16.76 10.83
C ILE A 73 13.54 16.04 9.61
N GLU A 74 12.90 14.93 9.22
CA GLU A 74 13.32 14.07 8.12
C GLU A 74 12.09 13.44 7.46
N GLY A 75 12.12 13.27 6.15
CA GLY A 75 11.11 12.51 5.40
C GLY A 75 11.78 11.84 4.21
N MET A 76 11.72 10.51 4.15
CA MET A 76 12.54 9.72 3.22
C MET A 76 11.85 8.42 2.81
N ASP A 77 11.93 8.09 1.53
CA ASP A 77 11.46 6.81 1.00
C ASP A 77 12.51 5.72 1.22
N ARG A 78 12.31 4.89 2.25
CA ARG A 78 13.20 3.76 2.55
C ARG A 78 13.05 2.60 1.57
N GLY A 79 12.06 2.65 0.67
CA GLY A 79 11.90 1.70 -0.43
C GLY A 79 12.70 2.07 -1.67
N ALA A 80 13.05 3.33 -1.86
CA ALA A 80 13.87 3.81 -2.97
C ALA A 80 15.38 3.80 -2.63
N GLU A 81 15.73 3.94 -1.36
CA GLU A 81 17.12 3.93 -0.89
C GLU A 81 17.65 2.51 -0.70
N GLU A 82 18.05 1.88 -1.80
CA GLU A 82 18.85 0.67 -1.80
C GLU A 82 20.32 0.97 -1.42
N HIS A 83 20.58 1.37 -0.17
CA HIS A 83 21.92 1.28 0.40
C HIS A 83 22.28 -0.17 0.77
N GLY A 84 22.15 -1.09 -0.19
CA GLY A 84 22.62 -2.49 -0.05
C GLY A 84 21.56 -3.59 0.04
N SER A 85 20.26 -3.30 -0.17
CA SER A 85 19.28 -4.37 -0.37
C SER A 85 19.36 -4.90 -1.80
N THR A 86 19.72 -6.17 -1.98
CA THR A 86 19.73 -6.84 -3.29
C THR A 86 18.32 -7.11 -3.83
N THR A 87 17.28 -6.91 -3.02
CA THR A 87 15.91 -7.38 -3.28
C THR A 87 14.93 -6.21 -3.16
N PRO A 88 14.25 -5.80 -4.26
CA PRO A 88 13.18 -4.83 -4.21
C PRO A 88 12.02 -5.30 -3.33
N TRP A 89 11.42 -4.40 -2.55
CA TRP A 89 10.35 -4.74 -1.59
C TRP A 89 9.12 -5.40 -2.25
N TYR A 90 8.87 -5.11 -3.53
CA TYR A 90 7.74 -5.65 -4.28
C TYR A 90 8.00 -7.05 -4.88
N GLN A 91 9.25 -7.53 -4.89
CA GLN A 91 9.62 -8.81 -5.50
C GLN A 91 8.89 -10.02 -4.89
N PRO A 92 8.69 -10.12 -3.55
CA PRO A 92 7.89 -11.20 -2.99
C PRO A 92 6.43 -11.19 -3.47
N LEU A 93 5.86 -10.02 -3.79
CA LEU A 93 4.49 -9.87 -4.28
C LEU A 93 4.37 -10.27 -5.76
N GLU A 94 5.41 -10.01 -6.56
CA GLU A 94 5.51 -10.60 -7.91
C GLU A 94 5.60 -12.12 -7.86
N THR A 95 6.30 -12.64 -6.84
CA THR A 95 6.49 -14.08 -6.66
C THR A 95 5.27 -14.72 -6.00
N TRP A 96 4.45 -14.00 -5.22
CA TRP A 96 3.16 -14.49 -4.74
C TRP A 96 2.25 -14.92 -5.89
N ASN A 97 2.26 -14.16 -6.99
CA ASN A 97 1.59 -14.51 -8.24
C ASN A 97 2.16 -15.78 -8.92
N ARG A 98 3.31 -16.28 -8.46
CA ARG A 98 4.02 -17.47 -9.01
C ARG A 98 4.13 -18.64 -8.03
N THR A 99 4.17 -18.40 -6.72
CA THR A 99 4.55 -19.35 -5.65
C THR A 99 3.36 -19.93 -4.90
N LEU A 100 2.14 -19.40 -5.05
CA LEU A 100 0.92 -20.21 -4.86
C LEU A 100 0.73 -21.24 -6.01
N GLY A 101 1.85 -21.70 -6.58
CA GLY A 101 1.99 -22.87 -7.40
C GLY A 101 2.26 -24.10 -6.54
N ASN A 102 1.21 -24.64 -5.92
CA ASN A 102 0.99 -26.06 -6.14
C ASN A 102 0.52 -26.20 -7.60
N SER A 103 1.49 -26.24 -8.50
CA SER A 103 1.53 -26.76 -9.89
C SER A 103 0.35 -26.61 -10.87
N LEU A 104 -0.78 -25.97 -10.55
CA LEU A 104 -1.96 -25.90 -11.43
C LEU A 104 -2.64 -24.54 -11.51
N ILE A 105 -2.37 -23.60 -10.60
CA ILE A 105 -3.11 -22.31 -10.51
C ILE A 105 -2.37 -21.14 -11.21
N GLY A 106 -1.05 -21.22 -11.35
CA GLY A 106 -0.20 -20.17 -11.95
C GLY A 106 -0.29 -20.02 -13.47
N VAL A 107 -1.03 -20.89 -14.16
CA VAL A 107 -1.27 -20.81 -15.61
C VAL A 107 -2.56 -20.00 -15.85
N PRO A 108 -2.71 -19.21 -16.94
CA PRO A 108 -3.97 -18.52 -17.25
C PRO A 108 -5.21 -19.45 -17.24
N LEU A 109 -5.00 -20.74 -17.52
CA LEU A 109 -6.00 -21.81 -17.43
C LEU A 109 -6.32 -22.21 -15.97
N GLY A 110 -5.30 -22.20 -15.10
CA GLY A 110 -5.39 -22.43 -13.65
C GLY A 110 -6.18 -21.37 -12.89
N ARG A 111 -6.09 -20.11 -13.31
CA ARG A 111 -6.89 -19.01 -12.75
C ARG A 111 -8.39 -19.20 -13.00
N LYS A 112 -8.76 -19.74 -14.15
CA LYS A 112 -10.17 -20.07 -14.48
C LYS A 112 -10.66 -21.28 -13.69
N THR A 113 -9.83 -22.30 -13.48
CA THR A 113 -10.20 -23.51 -12.72
C THR A 113 -10.20 -23.28 -11.21
N ALA A 114 -9.30 -22.46 -10.66
CA ALA A 114 -9.29 -22.08 -9.24
C ALA A 114 -10.49 -21.19 -8.88
N GLY A 115 -10.81 -20.19 -9.71
CA GLY A 115 -12.03 -19.39 -9.53
C GLY A 115 -13.31 -20.24 -9.67
N GLY A 116 -13.32 -21.21 -10.58
CA GLY A 116 -14.41 -22.18 -10.72
C GLY A 116 -14.53 -23.15 -9.54
N GLY A 117 -13.41 -23.66 -9.04
CA GLY A 117 -13.33 -24.59 -7.91
C GLY A 117 -13.70 -23.94 -6.58
N SER A 118 -13.28 -22.69 -6.34
CA SER A 118 -13.69 -21.93 -5.15
C SER A 118 -15.18 -21.59 -5.17
N ARG A 119 -15.75 -21.24 -6.34
CA ARG A 119 -17.20 -21.07 -6.49
C ARG A 119 -17.96 -22.39 -6.29
N LEU A 120 -17.42 -23.50 -6.78
CA LEU A 120 -18.02 -24.82 -6.57
C LEU A 120 -17.95 -25.24 -5.09
N ALA A 121 -16.83 -24.99 -4.41
CA ALA A 121 -16.67 -25.25 -2.98
C ALA A 121 -17.53 -24.33 -2.09
N GLU A 122 -17.79 -23.11 -2.53
CA GLU A 122 -18.74 -22.18 -1.91
C GLU A 122 -20.20 -22.64 -2.10
N VAL A 123 -20.55 -23.10 -3.31
CA VAL A 123 -21.85 -23.73 -3.61
C VAL A 123 -22.05 -25.02 -2.81
N LEU A 124 -20.98 -25.80 -2.63
CA LEU A 124 -20.95 -27.01 -1.78
C LEU A 124 -20.82 -26.71 -0.28
N ARG A 125 -20.83 -25.44 0.14
CA ARG A 125 -20.69 -24.97 1.55
C ARG A 125 -19.42 -25.40 2.29
N ILE A 126 -18.39 -25.84 1.57
CA ILE A 126 -17.06 -26.13 2.14
C ILE A 126 -16.36 -24.81 2.48
N LEU A 127 -16.61 -23.76 1.69
CA LEU A 127 -16.11 -22.41 1.92
C LEU A 127 -17.26 -21.44 2.22
N PRO A 128 -17.07 -20.44 3.11
CA PRO A 128 -18.03 -19.38 3.33
C PRO A 128 -18.37 -18.63 2.03
N LYS A 129 -19.61 -18.14 1.94
CA LYS A 129 -20.03 -17.31 0.82
C LYS A 129 -19.12 -16.09 0.64
N GLY A 130 -18.71 -15.80 -0.59
CA GLY A 130 -17.79 -14.72 -0.94
C GLY A 130 -16.29 -15.07 -0.86
N SER A 131 -15.91 -16.28 -0.47
CA SER A 131 -14.48 -16.66 -0.35
C SER A 131 -13.74 -16.56 -1.67
N ALA A 132 -14.38 -16.94 -2.79
CA ALA A 132 -13.78 -16.83 -4.11
C ALA A 132 -13.51 -15.37 -4.50
N ASP A 133 -14.43 -14.47 -4.14
CA ASP A 133 -14.30 -13.05 -4.45
C ASP A 133 -13.22 -12.37 -3.60
N VAL A 134 -13.08 -12.78 -2.32
CA VAL A 134 -11.97 -12.31 -1.45
C VAL A 134 -10.61 -12.75 -1.99
N VAL A 135 -10.46 -14.01 -2.41
CA VAL A 135 -9.20 -14.49 -3.01
C VAL A 135 -8.87 -13.71 -4.28
N LYS A 136 -9.86 -13.47 -5.14
CA LYS A 136 -9.69 -12.67 -6.35
C LYS A 136 -9.28 -11.23 -6.02
N MET A 137 -9.92 -10.61 -5.02
CA MET A 137 -9.57 -9.26 -4.57
C MET A 137 -8.11 -9.22 -4.07
N LEU A 138 -7.68 -10.17 -3.25
CA LEU A 138 -6.30 -10.24 -2.74
C LEU A 138 -5.26 -10.43 -3.87
N ASP A 139 -5.57 -11.26 -4.88
CA ASP A 139 -4.71 -11.44 -6.07
C ASP A 139 -4.56 -10.14 -6.88
N GLN A 140 -5.66 -9.41 -7.03
CA GLN A 140 -5.67 -8.09 -7.67
C GLN A 140 -4.87 -7.06 -6.86
N THR A 141 -5.05 -7.01 -5.54
CA THR A 141 -4.29 -6.13 -4.64
C THR A 141 -2.80 -6.41 -4.72
N ALA A 142 -2.39 -7.69 -4.65
CA ALA A 142 -0.98 -8.07 -4.73
C ALA A 142 -0.35 -7.65 -6.07
N SER A 143 -1.10 -7.84 -7.17
CA SER A 143 -0.68 -7.41 -8.51
C SER A 143 -0.56 -5.89 -8.62
N ALA A 144 -1.49 -5.13 -8.06
CA ALA A 144 -1.46 -3.66 -8.04
C ALA A 144 -0.28 -3.14 -7.20
N TYR A 145 -0.01 -3.74 -6.03
CA TYR A 145 1.15 -3.43 -5.21
C TYR A 145 2.46 -3.64 -5.95
N ALA A 146 2.61 -4.80 -6.61
CA ALA A 146 3.79 -5.11 -7.38
C ALA A 146 3.99 -4.14 -8.55
N ALA A 147 2.92 -3.81 -9.28
CA ALA A 147 2.97 -2.85 -10.38
C ALA A 147 3.31 -1.43 -9.91
N GLY A 148 2.71 -0.97 -8.80
CA GLY A 148 2.99 0.33 -8.20
C GLY A 148 4.45 0.45 -7.72
N GLY A 149 4.97 -0.60 -7.09
CA GLY A 149 6.38 -0.65 -6.68
C GLY A 149 7.35 -0.70 -7.85
N ARG A 150 7.08 -1.53 -8.86
CA ARG A 150 7.93 -1.68 -10.05
C ARG A 150 7.98 -0.42 -10.92
N SER A 151 6.86 0.28 -11.06
CA SER A 151 6.83 1.59 -11.74
C SER A 151 7.48 2.69 -10.88
N GLY A 152 7.62 2.45 -9.58
CA GLY A 152 8.18 3.38 -8.62
C GLY A 152 7.27 4.56 -8.31
N ILE A 153 5.98 4.48 -8.65
CA ILE A 153 4.98 5.54 -8.37
C ILE A 153 4.36 5.41 -6.98
N PHE A 154 4.54 4.25 -6.34
CA PHE A 154 4.01 3.93 -5.03
C PHE A 154 5.10 3.30 -4.17
N THR A 155 5.12 3.68 -2.89
CA THR A 155 5.96 3.05 -1.87
C THR A 155 5.14 2.82 -0.60
N PRO A 156 5.25 1.65 0.05
CA PRO A 156 4.74 1.45 1.40
C PRO A 156 5.72 1.92 2.49
N LEU A 157 6.87 2.48 2.10
CA LEU A 157 8.03 2.70 2.98
C LEU A 157 8.43 4.18 3.07
N TYR A 158 7.48 5.11 2.90
CA TYR A 158 7.74 6.52 3.22
C TYR A 158 7.82 6.69 4.72
N CYS A 159 9.00 7.01 5.24
CA CYS A 159 9.23 7.19 6.67
C CYS A 159 9.49 8.67 6.97
N PHE A 160 8.91 9.18 8.04
CA PHE A 160 9.18 10.53 8.52
C PHE A 160 9.54 10.55 10.00
N LEU A 161 10.31 11.57 10.38
CA LEU A 161 10.57 11.94 11.75
C LEU A 161 10.13 13.39 11.94
N ALA A 162 9.27 13.62 12.91
CA ALA A 162 8.73 14.93 13.23
C ALA A 162 8.87 15.20 14.73
N ARG A 163 8.86 16.48 15.12
CA ARG A 163 8.98 16.91 16.51
C ARG A 163 7.84 17.81 16.91
N LYS A 164 7.29 17.59 18.10
CA LYS A 164 6.44 18.60 18.75
C LYS A 164 7.34 19.71 19.31
N PRO A 165 7.16 20.98 18.92
CA PRO A 165 7.93 22.10 19.46
C PRO A 165 7.90 22.16 21.00
N LEU A 166 8.89 22.83 21.59
CA LEU A 166 8.96 23.08 23.04
C LEU A 166 7.89 24.06 23.51
#